data_AF-A0AAQ1J3D2-F1
#
_entry.id   AF-A0AAQ1J3D2-F1
#
_cell.length_a   1.000
_cell.length_b   1.000
_cell.length_c   1.000
_cell.angle_alpha   90.00
_cell.angle_beta   90.00
_cell.angle_gamma   90.00
#
_symmetry.space_group_name_H-M   'P 1'
#
loop_
_entity.id
_entity.type
_entity.pdbx_description
1 polymer ?
#
loop_
_entity_poly.entity_id
_entity_poly.type
_entity_poly.pdbx_seq_one_letter_code
_entity_poly.pdbx_strand_id
1 'polypeptide(L)'
;MNRLEPNALLAVSTGVALILLIMTASLFGEPGNTIKYVISAVICAAAFVLLNERMARAMKRPVAQPLIHVSAPGTAVWAGLFPLIVIAMACVPVFFAGHDYGLLVIIASVIFGLTVDSAVRAHRA
;
A
#
# COMPACT_ATOMS: atom_id res chain seq x y z
N MET A 1 -22.64 -8.05 14.39
CA MET A 1 -21.43 -7.30 13.97
C MET A 1 -20.89 -7.95 12.72
N ASN A 2 -20.94 -7.28 11.57
CA ASN A 2 -20.38 -7.79 10.32
C ASN A 2 -18.89 -8.05 10.54
N ARG A 3 -18.44 -9.30 10.35
CA ARG A 3 -17.03 -9.66 10.46
C ARG A 3 -16.30 -8.97 9.30
N LEU A 4 -15.56 -7.91 9.60
CA LEU A 4 -14.67 -7.28 8.62
C LEU A 4 -13.61 -8.30 8.20
N GLU A 5 -13.47 -8.47 6.89
CA GLU A 5 -12.51 -9.39 6.29
C GLU A 5 -11.08 -8.90 6.61
N PRO A 6 -10.18 -9.75 7.16
CA PRO A 6 -8.89 -9.30 7.65
C PRO A 6 -8.01 -8.59 6.60
N ASN A 7 -8.06 -9.03 5.33
CA ASN A 7 -7.27 -8.39 4.28
C ASN A 7 -7.86 -7.04 3.88
N ALA A 8 -9.19 -6.87 3.92
CA ALA A 8 -9.80 -5.55 3.77
C ALA A 8 -9.34 -4.56 4.85
N LEU A 9 -9.24 -5.00 6.12
CA LEU A 9 -8.69 -4.17 7.21
C LEU A 9 -7.23 -3.78 6.97
N LEU A 10 -6.42 -4.72 6.47
CA LEU A 10 -5.03 -4.48 6.10
C LEU A 10 -4.92 -3.46 4.97
N ALA A 11 -5.73 -3.59 3.92
CA ALA A 11 -5.75 -2.65 2.80
C ALA A 11 -6.15 -1.25 3.27
N VAL A 12 -7.22 -1.13 4.07
CA VAL A 12 -7.69 0.14 4.61
C VAL A 12 -6.62 0.81 5.49
N SER A 13 -6.03 0.07 6.43
CA SER A 13 -4.97 0.62 7.30
C SER A 13 -3.74 1.09 6.52
N THR A 14 -3.32 0.33 5.49
CA THR A 14 -2.21 0.72 4.61
C THR A 14 -2.57 1.94 3.76
N GLY A 15 -3.82 2.03 3.30
CA GLY A 15 -4.33 3.19 2.55
C GLY A 15 -4.35 4.46 3.41
N VAL A 16 -4.77 4.36 4.66
CA VAL A 16 -4.70 5.48 5.62
C VAL A 16 -3.26 5.93 5.85
N ALA A 17 -2.32 4.98 6.00
CA ALA A 17 -0.90 5.29 6.12
C ALA A 17 -0.35 6.00 4.86
N LEU A 18 -0.77 5.58 3.66
CA LEU A 18 -0.39 6.23 2.41
C LEU A 18 -0.93 7.67 2.33
N ILE A 19 -2.18 7.90 2.74
CA ILE A 19 -2.75 9.25 2.82
C ILE A 19 -1.94 10.12 3.78
N LEU A 20 -1.59 9.58 4.96
CA LEU A 20 -0.75 10.29 5.92
C LEU A 20 0.60 10.69 5.30
N LEU A 21 1.26 9.78 4.57
CA LEU A 21 2.50 10.09 3.85
C LEU A 21 2.30 11.18 2.80
N ILE A 22 1.24 11.14 2.00
CA ILE A 22 0.97 12.18 0.99
C ILE A 22 0.76 13.53 1.68
N MET A 23 0.06 13.56 2.82
CA MET A 23 -0.15 14.78 3.59
C MET A 23 1.17 15.33 4.14
N THR A 24 2.00 14.49 4.77
CA THR A 24 3.29 14.96 5.31
C THR A 24 4.25 15.39 4.20
N ALA A 25 4.30 14.66 3.08
CA ALA A 25 5.08 15.03 1.90
C ALA A 25 4.58 16.34 1.26
N SER A 26 3.27 16.60 1.29
CA SER A 26 2.69 17.84 0.74
C SER A 26 2.92 19.05 1.64
N LEU A 27 2.93 18.86 2.96
CA LEU A 27 3.12 19.94 3.93
C LEU A 27 4.60 20.28 4.16
N PHE A 28 5.46 19.27 4.20
CA PHE A 28 6.88 19.43 4.55
C PHE A 28 7.85 19.19 3.38
N GLY A 29 7.39 18.63 2.25
CA GLY A 29 8.22 18.43 1.07
C GLY A 29 8.34 19.66 0.18
N GLU A 30 8.93 19.47 -0.99
CA GLU A 30 9.11 20.53 -1.98
C GLU A 30 7.74 21.14 -2.41
N PRO A 31 7.59 22.48 -2.38
CA PRO A 31 6.33 23.15 -2.69
C PRO A 31 5.90 22.93 -4.14
N GLY A 32 4.59 22.78 -4.36
CA GLY A 32 4.00 22.57 -5.69
C GLY A 32 3.92 21.10 -6.15
N ASN A 33 4.51 20.15 -5.41
CA ASN A 33 4.53 18.74 -5.78
C ASN A 33 3.32 17.91 -5.31
N THR A 34 2.34 18.49 -4.60
CA THR A 34 1.18 17.75 -4.09
C THR A 34 0.42 16.98 -5.17
N ILE A 35 0.16 17.64 -6.31
CA ILE A 35 -0.54 17.00 -7.44
C ILE A 35 0.27 15.82 -7.98
N LYS A 36 1.60 15.99 -8.09
CA LYS A 36 2.53 14.93 -8.51
C LYS A 36 2.43 13.71 -7.58
N TYR A 37 2.39 13.93 -6.26
CA TYR A 37 2.27 12.85 -5.27
C TYR A 37 0.93 12.13 -5.33
N VAL A 38 -0.18 12.85 -5.47
CA VAL A 38 -1.51 12.24 -5.57
C VAL A 38 -1.63 11.43 -6.86
N ILE A 39 -1.22 12.00 -7.98
CA ILE A 39 -1.28 11.33 -9.29
C ILE A 39 -0.37 10.09 -9.30
N SER A 40 0.87 10.21 -8.80
CA SER A 40 1.79 9.07 -8.75
C SER A 40 1.24 7.98 -7.86
N ALA A 41 0.65 8.31 -6.72
CA ALA A 41 0.08 7.33 -5.81
C ALA A 41 -1.06 6.54 -6.44
N VAL A 42 -2.03 7.24 -7.05
CA VAL A 42 -3.18 6.61 -7.69
C VAL A 42 -2.75 5.76 -8.87
N ILE A 43 -1.90 6.29 -9.76
CA ILE A 43 -1.45 5.57 -10.96
C ILE A 43 -0.63 4.35 -10.56
N CYS A 44 0.33 4.48 -9.64
CA CYS A 44 1.19 3.36 -9.24
C CYS A 44 0.40 2.27 -8.51
N ALA A 45 -0.50 2.62 -7.59
CA ALA A 45 -1.35 1.64 -6.92
C ALA A 45 -2.26 0.90 -7.91
N ALA A 46 -2.96 1.65 -8.79
CA ALA A 46 -3.85 1.05 -9.78
C ALA A 46 -3.10 0.18 -10.80
N ALA A 47 -1.97 0.68 -11.33
CA ALA A 47 -1.12 -0.08 -12.24
C ALA A 47 -0.60 -1.34 -11.57
N PHE A 48 -0.17 -1.27 -10.30
CA PHE A 48 0.28 -2.44 -9.57
C PHE A 48 -0.83 -3.50 -9.46
N VAL A 49 -2.02 -3.13 -8.98
CA VAL A 49 -3.13 -4.08 -8.81
C VAL A 49 -3.51 -4.74 -10.16
N LEU A 50 -3.57 -3.97 -11.25
CA LEU A 50 -3.95 -4.48 -12.57
C LEU A 50 -2.85 -5.33 -13.22
N LEU A 51 -1.59 -4.90 -13.12
CA LEU A 51 -0.46 -5.55 -13.78
C LEU A 51 0.07 -6.75 -12.99
N ASN A 52 -0.01 -6.73 -11.67
CA ASN A 52 0.51 -7.81 -10.83
C ASN A 52 -0.21 -9.14 -11.14
N GLU A 53 -1.54 -9.11 -11.30
CA GLU A 53 -2.31 -10.30 -11.67
C GLU A 53 -1.98 -10.79 -13.09
N ARG A 54 -1.81 -9.87 -14.05
CA ARG A 54 -1.38 -10.22 -15.41
C ARG A 54 0.03 -10.83 -15.44
N MET A 55 0.97 -10.24 -14.72
CA MET A 55 2.36 -10.69 -14.68
C MET A 55 2.48 -12.04 -13.96
N ALA A 56 1.76 -12.24 -12.84
CA ALA A 56 1.72 -13.52 -12.15
C ALA A 56 1.21 -14.66 -13.07
N ARG A 57 0.17 -14.38 -13.88
CA ARG A 57 -0.33 -15.32 -14.90
C ARG A 57 0.70 -15.57 -16.00
N ALA A 58 1.31 -14.52 -16.54
CA ALA A 58 2.32 -14.66 -17.60
C ALA A 58 3.54 -15.47 -17.14
N MET A 59 3.94 -15.31 -15.88
CA MET A 59 5.06 -16.05 -15.27
C MET A 59 4.68 -17.47 -14.81
N LYS A 60 3.44 -17.93 -15.06
CA LYS A 60 2.92 -19.23 -14.58
C LYS A 60 3.15 -19.43 -13.07
N ARG A 61 3.13 -18.32 -12.29
CA ARG A 61 3.28 -18.42 -10.83
C ARG A 61 2.05 -19.10 -10.24
N PRO A 62 2.22 -19.90 -9.17
CA PRO A 62 1.10 -20.41 -8.39
C PRO A 62 0.16 -19.26 -8.01
N VAL A 63 -1.14 -19.54 -7.96
CA VAL A 63 -2.15 -18.55 -7.55
C VAL A 63 -1.73 -17.99 -6.19
N ALA A 64 -1.36 -16.72 -6.15
CA ALA A 64 -0.95 -16.07 -4.91
C ALA A 64 -2.12 -16.10 -3.93
N GLN A 65 -1.89 -16.67 -2.75
CA GLN A 65 -2.87 -16.70 -1.67
C GLN A 65 -2.95 -15.32 -1.00
N PRO A 66 -4.09 -14.99 -0.37
CA PRO A 66 -4.20 -13.80 0.46
C PRO A 66 -3.10 -13.76 1.54
N LEU A 67 -2.62 -12.55 1.83
CA LEU A 67 -1.60 -12.27 2.84
C LEU A 67 -2.02 -12.82 4.21
N ILE A 68 -3.29 -12.66 4.59
CA ILE A 68 -3.86 -13.23 5.80
C ILE A 68 -4.79 -14.37 5.41
N HIS A 69 -4.50 -15.58 5.87
CA HIS A 69 -5.31 -16.78 5.62
C HIS A 69 -5.48 -17.63 6.89
N VAL A 70 -6.60 -18.34 6.97
CA VAL A 70 -7.06 -19.03 8.19
C VAL A 70 -6.12 -20.15 8.63
N SER A 71 -5.42 -20.80 7.68
CA SER A 71 -4.48 -21.89 7.98
C SER A 71 -3.17 -21.44 8.62
N ALA A 72 -2.85 -20.13 8.61
CA ALA A 72 -1.65 -19.60 9.26
C ALA A 72 -1.91 -18.21 9.85
N PRO A 73 -2.58 -18.11 11.03
CA PRO A 73 -2.91 -16.83 11.66
C PRO A 73 -1.68 -15.99 12.02
N GLY A 74 -0.50 -16.58 12.14
CA GLY A 74 0.76 -15.85 12.33
C GLY A 74 1.11 -14.90 11.18
N THR A 75 0.55 -15.11 9.97
CA THR A 75 0.69 -14.19 8.84
C THR A 75 0.06 -12.82 9.09
N ALA A 76 -0.91 -12.72 10.00
CA ALA A 76 -1.50 -11.44 10.39
C ALA A 76 -0.49 -10.50 11.05
N VAL A 77 0.43 -11.03 11.86
CA VAL A 77 1.50 -10.24 12.50
C VAL A 77 2.44 -9.67 11.45
N TRP A 78 2.84 -10.51 10.48
CA TRP A 78 3.70 -10.09 9.37
C TRP A 78 3.01 -9.10 8.43
N ALA A 79 1.72 -9.29 8.19
CA ALA A 79 0.93 -8.36 7.41
C ALA A 79 0.87 -6.96 8.04
N GLY A 80 0.82 -6.88 9.38
CA GLY A 80 0.88 -5.60 10.10
C GLY A 80 2.14 -4.77 9.84
N LEU A 81 3.22 -5.38 9.31
CA LEU A 81 4.44 -4.67 8.95
C LEU A 81 4.25 -3.72 7.76
N PHE A 82 3.33 -4.02 6.83
CA PHE A 82 3.06 -3.17 5.67
C PHE A 82 2.59 -1.76 6.05
N PRO A 83 1.49 -1.58 6.81
CA PRO A 83 1.08 -0.24 7.23
C PRO A 83 2.12 0.42 8.14
N LEU A 84 2.83 -0.35 8.99
CA LEU A 84 3.87 0.19 9.86
C LEU A 84 5.03 0.81 9.07
N ILE A 85 5.50 0.13 8.01
CA ILE A 85 6.54 0.64 7.11
C ILE A 85 6.09 1.94 6.43
N VAL A 86 4.84 2.01 5.98
CA VAL A 86 4.30 3.22 5.34
C VAL A 86 4.15 4.37 6.35
N ILE A 87 3.76 4.09 7.59
CA ILE A 87 3.74 5.09 8.68
C ILE A 87 5.15 5.61 8.95
N ALA A 88 6.15 4.72 9.04
CA ALA A 88 7.55 5.13 9.23
C ALA A 88 8.04 6.03 8.08
N MET A 89 7.65 5.70 6.84
CA MET A 89 7.87 6.55 5.67
C MET A 89 7.20 7.92 5.81
N ALA A 90 5.98 8.00 6.34
CA ALA A 90 5.27 9.26 6.57
C ALA A 90 5.95 10.19 7.57
N CYS A 91 6.81 9.66 8.45
CA CYS A 91 7.63 10.47 9.36
C CYS A 91 8.79 11.17 8.64
N VAL A 92 9.28 10.64 7.51
CA VAL A 92 10.47 11.16 6.82
C VAL A 92 10.30 12.63 6.40
N PRO A 93 9.19 13.05 5.77
CA PRO A 93 8.97 14.46 5.44
C PRO A 93 8.99 15.40 6.63
N VAL A 94 8.55 14.93 7.80
CA VAL A 94 8.47 15.75 9.02
C VAL A 94 9.87 16.08 9.55
N PHE A 95 10.81 15.14 9.48
CA PHE A 95 12.18 15.35 10.00
C PHE A 95 13.15 15.92 8.95
N PHE A 96 12.89 15.73 7.65
CA PHE A 96 13.82 16.09 6.56
C PHE A 96 13.23 17.04 5.52
N ALA A 97 12.50 18.07 5.96
CA ALA A 97 11.73 18.97 5.09
C ALA A 97 12.48 19.53 3.86
N GLY A 98 11.71 19.89 2.82
CA GLY A 98 12.18 20.57 1.61
C GLY A 98 12.60 19.67 0.45
N HIS A 99 12.53 18.35 0.60
CA HIS A 99 12.91 17.39 -0.45
C HIS A 99 11.73 16.90 -1.30
N ASP A 100 12.03 16.35 -2.48
CA ASP A 100 11.08 15.61 -3.30
C ASP A 100 10.88 14.19 -2.77
N TYR A 101 9.65 13.87 -2.35
CA TYR A 101 9.28 12.54 -1.82
C TYR A 101 8.55 11.66 -2.82
N GLY A 102 8.59 12.00 -4.12
CA GLY A 102 7.86 11.27 -5.15
C GLY A 102 8.20 9.78 -5.18
N LEU A 103 9.48 9.42 -5.05
CA LEU A 103 9.92 8.02 -4.99
C LEU A 103 9.34 7.30 -3.76
N LEU A 104 9.31 7.97 -2.61
CA LEU A 104 8.83 7.43 -1.35
C LEU A 104 7.32 7.17 -1.41
N VAL A 105 6.57 8.08 -2.04
CA VAL A 105 5.14 7.91 -2.37
C VAL A 105 4.93 6.74 -3.32
N ILE A 106 5.76 6.58 -4.36
CA ILE A 106 5.66 5.45 -5.31
C ILE A 106 5.86 4.12 -4.59
N ILE A 107 6.89 4.00 -3.75
CA ILE A 107 7.16 2.78 -2.97
C ILE A 107 5.97 2.44 -2.06
N ALA A 108 5.48 3.42 -1.30
CA ALA A 108 4.32 3.25 -0.43
C ALA A 108 3.05 2.85 -1.21
N SER A 109 2.90 3.34 -2.43
CA SER A 109 1.76 3.02 -3.30
C SER A 109 1.82 1.59 -3.83
N VAL A 110 3.02 1.06 -4.09
CA VAL A 110 3.20 -0.36 -4.43
C VAL A 110 2.87 -1.24 -3.21
N ILE A 111 3.30 -0.83 -2.01
CA ILE A 111 2.96 -1.54 -0.76
C ILE A 111 1.44 -1.57 -0.54
N PHE A 112 0.77 -0.43 -0.74
CA PHE A 112 -0.69 -0.37 -0.70
C PHE A 112 -1.34 -1.24 -1.79
N GLY A 113 -0.81 -1.24 -3.01
CA GLY A 113 -1.28 -2.10 -4.10
C GLY A 113 -1.22 -3.59 -3.73
N LEU A 114 -0.18 -4.03 -3.02
CA LEU A 114 -0.05 -5.41 -2.52
C LEU A 114 -1.16 -5.76 -1.52
N THR A 115 -1.49 -4.86 -0.60
CA THR A 115 -2.53 -5.13 0.41
C THR A 115 -3.93 -5.08 -0.19
N VAL A 116 -4.17 -4.22 -1.18
CA VAL A 116 -5.40 -4.21 -1.99
C VAL A 116 -5.54 -5.49 -2.80
N ASP A 117 -4.51 -5.93 -3.51
CA ASP A 117 -4.53 -7.20 -4.27
C ASP A 117 -4.86 -8.38 -3.34
N SER A 118 -4.30 -8.39 -2.14
CA SER A 118 -4.62 -9.37 -1.11
C SER A 118 -6.10 -9.37 -0.70
N ALA A 119 -6.67 -8.18 -0.47
CA ALA A 119 -8.08 -8.03 -0.12
C ALA A 119 -9.01 -8.46 -1.27
N VAL A 120 -8.68 -8.09 -2.50
CA VAL A 120 -9.45 -8.49 -3.70
C VAL A 120 -9.44 -10.00 -3.87
N ARG A 121 -8.28 -10.65 -3.65
CA ARG A 121 -8.17 -12.12 -3.72
C ARG A 121 -8.97 -12.80 -2.62
N ALA A 122 -8.89 -12.30 -1.38
CA ALA A 122 -9.64 -12.86 -0.26
C ALA A 122 -11.16 -12.74 -0.44
N HIS A 123 -11.62 -11.68 -1.12
CA HIS A 123 -13.03 -11.51 -1.45
C HIS A 123 -13.52 -12.41 -2.59
N ARG A 124 -12.63 -12.85 -3.49
CA ARG A 124 -12.93 -13.74 -4.61
C ARG A 124 -12.82 -15.24 -4.27
N ALA A 125 -12.14 -15.58 -3.18
CA ALA A 125 -11.92 -16.95 -2.69
C ALA A 125 -13.12 -17.47 -1.89
#